data_AF-A0A7X4IUG4-F1
#
_entry.id   AF-A0A7X4IUG4-F1
#
_cell.length_a   1.000
_cell.length_b   1.000
_cell.length_c   1.000
_cell.angle_alpha   90.00
_cell.angle_beta   90.00
_cell.angle_gamma   90.00
#
_symmetry.space_group_name_H-M   'P 1'
#
loop_
_entity.id
_entity.type
_entity.pdbx_description
1 polymer ?
#
loop_
_entity_poly.entity_id
_entity_poly.type
_entity_poly.pdbx_seq_one_letter_code
_entity_poly.pdbx_strand_id
1 'polypeptide(L)'
;HVPLTDQTRHLINADRLARMKTGAVVINAARGGVVDDAALAEALHQGQIAGAALDVFETEPLTQDAAQVFAGIHNLVLTPHIAGVTKDSNVRVSAMIADHVLDRLA
;
A
#
# COMPACT_ATOMS: atom_id res chain seq x y z
N HIS A 1 -4.59 -1.97 -8.21
CA HIS A 1 -3.64 -0.86 -8.42
C HIS A 1 -4.43 0.33 -8.96
N VAL A 2 -4.83 1.26 -8.08
CA VAL A 2 -5.74 2.41 -8.36
C VAL A 2 -5.25 3.64 -7.60
N PRO A 3 -5.57 4.87 -8.03
CA PRO A 3 -5.31 6.06 -7.21
C PRO A 3 -6.13 6.02 -5.92
N LEU A 4 -5.69 6.73 -4.89
CA LEU A 4 -6.53 7.03 -3.73
C LEU A 4 -7.42 8.24 -4.07
N THR A 5 -8.72 8.02 -4.00
CA THR A 5 -9.80 8.99 -4.21
C THR A 5 -10.92 8.64 -3.23
N ASP A 6 -11.96 9.48 -3.11
CA ASP A 6 -13.10 9.15 -2.25
C ASP A 6 -13.83 7.86 -2.69
N GLN A 7 -13.81 7.53 -3.99
CA GLN A 7 -14.42 6.30 -4.52
C GLN A 7 -13.58 5.05 -4.28
N THR A 8 -12.27 5.21 -4.06
CA THR A 8 -11.32 4.10 -3.89
C THR A 8 -10.77 4.00 -2.46
N ARG A 9 -11.15 4.93 -1.58
CA ARG A 9 -10.88 4.86 -0.15
C ARG A 9 -11.57 3.63 0.44
N HIS A 10 -10.79 2.79 1.12
CA HIS A 10 -11.20 1.50 1.65
C HIS A 10 -11.94 0.65 0.61
N LEU A 11 -11.50 0.74 -0.65
CA LEU A 11 -12.02 -0.09 -1.73
C LEU A 11 -11.88 -1.57 -1.39
N ILE A 12 -10.87 -1.94 -0.61
CA ILE A 12 -10.73 -3.25 0.02
C ILE A 12 -10.91 -3.06 1.54
N ASN A 13 -12.16 -3.23 1.98
CA ASN A 13 -12.58 -3.15 3.39
C ASN A 13 -12.91 -4.55 3.94
N ALA A 14 -13.32 -4.62 5.21
CA ALA A 14 -13.70 -5.86 5.90
C ALA A 14 -14.71 -6.71 5.09
N ASP A 15 -15.79 -6.11 4.60
CA ASP A 15 -16.82 -6.84 3.84
C ASP A 15 -16.27 -7.47 2.56
N ARG A 16 -15.35 -6.79 1.88
CA ARG A 16 -14.76 -7.29 0.63
C ARG A 16 -13.70 -8.33 0.90
N LEU A 17 -12.88 -8.15 1.93
CA LEU A 17 -11.94 -9.17 2.42
C LEU A 17 -12.72 -10.44 2.79
N ALA A 18 -13.88 -10.30 3.43
CA ALA A 18 -14.72 -11.42 3.82
C ALA A 18 -15.28 -12.24 2.66
N ARG A 19 -15.41 -11.61 1.49
CA ARG A 19 -15.89 -12.22 0.25
C ARG A 19 -14.76 -12.77 -0.63
N MET A 20 -13.50 -12.59 -0.24
CA MET A 20 -12.38 -13.17 -0.96
C MET A 20 -12.37 -14.69 -0.77
N LYS A 21 -11.74 -15.38 -1.71
CA LYS A 21 -11.54 -16.84 -1.60
C LYS A 21 -10.70 -17.14 -0.36
N THR A 22 -11.03 -18.22 0.34
CA THR A 22 -10.19 -18.77 1.40
C THR A 22 -8.77 -18.99 0.85
N GLY A 23 -7.78 -18.48 1.57
CA GLY A 23 -6.38 -18.58 1.16
C GLY A 23 -5.92 -17.53 0.13
N ALA A 24 -6.72 -16.49 -0.14
CA ALA A 24 -6.29 -15.40 -1.00
C ALA A 24 -5.11 -14.61 -0.38
N VAL A 25 -4.35 -13.94 -1.25
CA VAL A 25 -3.24 -13.06 -0.87
C VAL A 25 -3.54 -11.64 -1.35
N VAL A 26 -3.26 -10.65 -0.49
CA VAL A 26 -3.48 -9.23 -0.80
C VAL A 26 -2.13 -8.53 -1.02
N ILE A 27 -1.98 -7.81 -2.13
CA ILE A 27 -0.78 -7.01 -2.41
C ILE A 27 -1.21 -5.58 -2.67
N ASN A 28 -0.65 -4.64 -1.92
CA ASN A 28 -0.85 -3.21 -2.15
C ASN A 28 0.47 -2.47 -2.30
N ALA A 29 0.76 -2.08 -3.55
CA ALA A 29 1.82 -1.13 -3.92
C ALA A 29 1.22 0.04 -4.70
N ALA A 30 -0.05 0.39 -4.43
CA ALA A 30 -0.75 1.48 -5.08
C ALA A 30 -0.70 2.75 -4.22
N ARG A 31 -1.58 2.84 -3.21
CA ARG A 31 -1.62 3.92 -2.22
C ARG A 31 -2.15 3.37 -0.89
N GLY A 32 -1.69 3.95 0.21
CA GLY A 32 -2.31 3.79 1.52
C GLY A 32 -3.79 4.16 1.48
N GLY A 33 -4.59 3.54 2.32
CA GLY A 33 -6.03 3.81 2.42
C GLY A 33 -6.88 3.29 1.25
N VAL A 34 -6.30 2.65 0.23
CA VAL A 34 -7.06 1.84 -0.75
C VAL A 34 -7.51 0.53 -0.12
N VAL A 35 -6.65 -0.03 0.73
CA VAL A 35 -6.97 -1.12 1.65
C VAL A 35 -7.16 -0.50 3.03
N ASP A 36 -8.15 -0.97 3.77
CA ASP A 36 -8.31 -0.68 5.20
C ASP A 36 -7.30 -1.53 5.98
N ASP A 37 -6.29 -0.88 6.57
CA ASP A 37 -5.16 -1.54 7.23
C ASP A 37 -5.62 -2.37 8.44
N ALA A 38 -6.59 -1.86 9.20
CA ALA A 38 -7.14 -2.55 10.37
C ALA A 38 -7.98 -3.76 9.97
N ALA A 39 -8.83 -3.61 8.95
CA ALA A 39 -9.61 -4.73 8.43
C ALA A 39 -8.72 -5.84 7.83
N LEU A 40 -7.66 -5.46 7.11
CA LEU A 40 -6.70 -6.42 6.57
C LEU A 40 -5.94 -7.14 7.70
N ALA A 41 -5.48 -6.41 8.70
CA ALA A 41 -4.79 -6.99 9.86
C ALA A 41 -5.64 -8.02 10.59
N GLU A 42 -6.91 -7.71 10.83
CA GLU A 42 -7.86 -8.64 11.46
C GLU A 42 -8.09 -9.88 10.59
N ALA A 43 -8.31 -9.70 9.28
CA ALA A 43 -8.51 -10.82 8.36
C ALA A 43 -7.28 -11.75 8.25
N LEU A 44 -6.07 -11.20 8.43
CA LEU A 44 -4.83 -11.97 8.49
C LEU A 44 -4.71 -12.74 9.82
N HIS A 45 -5.00 -12.10 10.96
CA HIS A 45 -5.03 -12.75 12.27
C HIS A 45 -6.01 -13.92 12.32
N GLN A 46 -7.19 -13.75 11.72
CA GLN A 46 -8.22 -14.79 11.65
C GLN A 46 -7.89 -15.91 10.62
N GLY A 47 -6.82 -15.76 9.83
CA GLY A 47 -6.45 -16.72 8.79
C GLY A 47 -7.41 -16.74 7.59
N GLN A 48 -8.28 -15.75 7.44
CA GLN A 48 -9.16 -15.61 6.29
C GLN A 48 -8.38 -15.30 5.01
N ILE A 49 -7.39 -14.42 5.15
CA ILE A 49 -6.40 -14.08 4.12
C ILE A 49 -5.12 -14.85 4.44
N ALA A 50 -4.58 -15.57 3.44
CA ALA A 50 -3.37 -16.38 3.61
C ALA A 50 -2.11 -15.54 3.81
N GLY A 51 -2.11 -14.30 3.34
CA GLY A 51 -1.02 -13.37 3.57
C GLY A 51 -1.20 -12.05 2.86
N ALA A 52 -0.33 -11.10 3.17
CA ALA A 52 -0.30 -9.83 2.48
C ALA A 52 1.12 -9.27 2.31
N ALA A 53 1.28 -8.41 1.31
CA ALA A 53 2.49 -7.61 1.11
C ALA A 53 2.12 -6.14 0.83
N LEU A 54 2.62 -5.23 1.66
CA LEU A 54 2.31 -3.80 1.60
C LEU A 54 3.59 -2.96 1.52
N ASP A 55 3.62 -2.03 0.58
CA ASP A 55 4.64 -0.97 0.47
C ASP A 55 4.08 0.40 0.88
N VAL A 56 2.77 0.48 1.15
CA VAL A 56 2.02 1.71 1.39
C VAL A 56 1.06 1.52 2.56
N PHE A 57 0.79 2.58 3.33
CA PHE A 57 0.06 2.52 4.59
C PHE A 57 -0.90 3.71 4.72
N GLU A 58 -1.97 3.59 5.50
CA GLU A 58 -2.87 4.72 5.73
C GLU A 58 -2.17 5.92 6.38
N THR A 59 -1.21 5.64 7.26
CA THR A 59 -0.33 6.64 7.87
C THR A 59 1.09 6.48 7.35
N GLU A 60 1.59 7.48 6.64
CA GLU A 60 2.95 7.51 6.11
C GLU A 60 3.71 8.76 6.57
N PRO A 61 4.93 8.62 7.13
CA PRO A 61 5.66 7.37 7.41
C PRO A 61 4.96 6.47 8.44
N LEU A 62 5.16 5.15 8.34
CA LEU A 62 4.60 4.20 9.30
C LEU A 62 5.24 4.41 10.68
N THR A 63 4.48 5.01 11.60
CA THR A 63 4.93 5.26 12.97
C THR A 63 4.87 3.99 13.82
N GLN A 64 5.53 3.99 14.98
CA GLN A 64 5.47 2.86 15.91
C GLN A 64 4.04 2.57 16.39
N ASP A 65 3.24 3.62 16.60
CA ASP A 65 1.84 3.49 17.01
C ASP A 65 0.98 2.92 15.88
N ALA A 66 1.14 3.43 14.66
CA ALA A 66 0.42 2.94 13.49
C ALA A 66 0.81 1.48 13.15
N ALA A 67 2.07 1.10 13.38
CA ALA A 67 2.54 -0.27 13.15
C ALA A 67 1.93 -1.31 14.11
N GLN A 68 1.36 -0.89 15.25
CA GLN A 68 0.79 -1.84 16.23
C GLN A 68 -0.35 -2.67 15.65
N VAL A 69 -1.09 -2.14 14.67
CA VAL A 69 -2.17 -2.88 13.99
C VAL A 69 -1.67 -4.14 13.30
N PHE A 70 -0.39 -4.16 12.90
CA PHE A 70 0.23 -5.29 12.21
C PHE A 70 1.04 -6.21 13.13
N ALA A 71 1.05 -5.94 14.44
CA ALA A 71 1.84 -6.70 15.40
C ALA A 71 1.39 -8.17 15.46
N GLY A 72 2.35 -9.11 15.51
CA GLY A 72 2.07 -10.54 15.62
C GLY A 72 1.62 -11.23 14.32
N ILE A 73 1.47 -10.51 13.21
CA ILE A 73 1.07 -11.10 11.92
C ILE A 73 2.27 -11.73 11.23
N HIS A 74 2.35 -13.07 11.26
CA HIS A 74 3.48 -13.82 10.70
C HIS A 74 3.49 -13.94 9.17
N ASN A 75 2.33 -13.78 8.54
CA ASN A 75 2.10 -13.91 7.10
C ASN A 75 1.96 -12.55 6.39
N LEU A 76 2.64 -11.53 6.92
CA LEU A 76 2.63 -10.16 6.40
C LEU A 76 4.06 -9.69 6.10
N VAL A 77 4.25 -9.14 4.90
CA VAL A 77 5.50 -8.49 4.50
C VAL A 77 5.25 -7.00 4.36
N LEU A 78 6.02 -6.19 5.09
CA LEU A 78 5.97 -4.74 5.03
C LEU A 78 7.28 -4.19 4.49
N THR A 79 7.19 -3.24 3.57
CA THR A 79 8.32 -2.39 3.17
C THR A 79 7.95 -0.92 3.42
N PRO A 80 8.92 -0.03 3.72
CA PRO A 80 8.69 1.41 3.57
C PRO A 80 8.28 1.71 2.12
N HIS A 81 7.68 2.86 1.84
CA HIS A 81 7.20 3.22 0.50
C HIS A 81 8.34 3.43 -0.53
N ILE A 82 8.88 2.32 -1.03
CA ILE A 82 10.08 2.28 -1.86
C ILE A 82 9.89 1.51 -3.16
N ALA A 83 8.73 0.90 -3.41
CA ALA A 83 8.48 0.14 -4.64
C ALA A 83 8.67 1.00 -5.91
N GLY A 84 8.37 2.30 -5.83
CA GLY A 84 8.59 3.26 -6.92
C GLY A 84 9.99 3.90 -6.95
N VAL A 85 10.80 3.71 -5.91
CA VAL A 85 12.05 4.48 -5.65
C VAL A 85 13.29 3.67 -6.06
N THR A 86 13.23 3.02 -7.22
CA THR A 86 14.37 2.28 -7.77
C THR A 86 15.40 3.24 -8.38
N LYS A 87 16.65 2.79 -8.54
CA LYS A 87 17.71 3.58 -9.20
C LYS A 87 17.27 4.04 -10.60
N ASP A 88 16.70 3.15 -11.39
CA ASP A 88 16.26 3.46 -12.75
C ASP A 88 15.06 4.40 -12.76
N SER A 89 14.13 4.25 -11.80
CA SER A 89 12.98 5.15 -11.63
C SER A 89 13.45 6.56 -11.28
N ASN A 90 14.39 6.68 -10.34
CA ASN A 90 14.95 7.96 -9.94
C ASN A 90 15.61 8.70 -11.12
N VAL A 91 16.36 8.01 -11.98
CA VAL A 91 16.95 8.63 -13.18
C VAL A 91 15.87 9.13 -14.14
N ARG A 92 14.87 8.30 -14.46
CA ARG A 92 13.79 8.66 -15.38
C ARG A 92 12.96 9.84 -14.85
N VAL A 93 12.57 9.79 -13.58
CA VAL A 93 11.77 10.85 -12.96
C VAL A 93 12.56 12.15 -12.86
N SER A 94 13.85 12.08 -12.50
CA SER A 94 14.70 13.29 -12.44
C SER A 94 14.85 13.96 -13.80
N ALA A 95 15.05 13.17 -14.87
CA ALA A 95 15.13 13.69 -16.24
C ALA A 95 13.82 14.35 -16.67
N MET A 96 12.68 13.66 -16.48
CA MET A 96 11.36 14.20 -16.79
C MET A 96 11.08 15.52 -16.06
N ILE A 97 11.43 15.60 -14.77
CA ILE A 97 11.25 16.83 -13.98
C ILE A 97 12.12 17.96 -14.53
N ALA A 98 13.38 17.68 -14.87
CA ALA A 98 14.27 18.69 -15.45
C ALA A 98 13.73 19.24 -16.77
N ASP A 99 13.25 18.36 -17.67
CA ASP A 99 12.64 18.75 -18.94
C ASP A 99 11.42 19.65 -18.73
N HIS A 100 10.48 19.26 -17.86
CA HIS A 100 9.30 20.09 -17.56
C HIS A 100 9.65 21.46 -16.95
N VAL A 101 10.72 21.56 -16.16
CA VAL A 101 11.19 22.84 -15.62
C VAL A 101 11.75 23.72 -16.74
N LEU A 102 12.56 23.17 -17.64
CA LEU A 102 13.11 23.90 -18.79
C LEU A 102 11.99 24.41 -19.71
N ASP A 103 11.02 23.55 -20.04
CA ASP A 103 9.87 23.92 -20.87
C ASP A 103 9.06 25.07 -20.29
N ARG A 104 8.97 25.18 -18.96
CA ARG A 104 8.19 26.23 -18.30
C ARG A 104 8.92 27.57 -18.20
N LEU A 105 10.26 27.54 -18.28
CA LEU A 105 11.15 28.70 -18.17
C LEU A 105 11.51 29.32 -19.53
N ALA A 106 11.31 28.58 -20.63
CA ALA A 106 11.42 29.09 -22.00
C ALA A 106 10.24 30.01 -22.38
#